data_AF-A0A537FRP0-F1
#
_entry.id   AF-A0A537FRP0-F1
#
_cell.length_a   1.000
_cell.length_b   1.000
_cell.length_c   1.000
_cell.angle_alpha   90.00
_cell.angle_beta   90.00
_cell.angle_gamma   90.00
#
_symmetry.space_group_name_H-M   'P 1'
#
loop_
_entity.id
_entity.type
_entity.pdbx_description
1 polymer ?
#
loop_
_entity_poly.entity_id
_entity_poly.type
_entity_poly.pdbx_seq_one_letter_code
_entity_poly.pdbx_strand_id
1 'polypeptide(L)' 'MKRGQGRPQKIGDLIQRELSDLLYRELRDPRVGMLTITSVDVSPDMSHALVYFTCLDAGQAGAAAQG' A
#
# COMPACT_ATOMS: atom_id res chain seq x y z
N MET A 1 -27.89 -8.70 5.50
CA MET A 1 -27.12 -8.81 6.77
C MET A 1 -25.65 -8.61 6.43
N LYS A 2 -25.08 -7.42 6.71
CA LYS A 2 -23.65 -7.15 6.50
C LYS A 2 -22.88 -7.98 7.52
N ARG A 3 -22.27 -9.09 7.08
CA ARG A 3 -21.25 -9.82 7.87
C ARG A 3 -20.27 -8.75 8.33
N GLY A 4 -20.15 -8.59 9.65
CA GLY A 4 -19.34 -7.52 10.24
C GLY A 4 -17.99 -7.48 9.56
N GLN A 5 -17.55 -6.29 9.15
CA GLN A 5 -16.24 -6.08 8.54
C GLN A 5 -15.22 -6.90 9.31
N GLY A 6 -14.67 -7.94 8.66
CA GLY A 6 -13.77 -8.87 9.32
C GLY A 6 -12.60 -8.08 9.90
N ARG A 7 -12.06 -8.54 11.03
CA ARG A 7 -10.75 -8.06 11.53
C ARG A 7 -9.72 -7.79 10.41
N PRO A 8 -9.59 -8.64 9.36
CA PRO A 8 -8.68 -8.34 8.25
C PRO A 8 -8.97 -7.04 7.50
N GLN A 9 -10.23 -6.67 7.23
CA GLN A 9 -10.54 -5.39 6.57
C GLN A 9 -10.09 -4.18 7.39
N LYS A 10 -10.37 -4.18 8.70
CA LYS A 10 -9.96 -3.07 9.57
C LYS A 10 -8.45 -2.93 9.67
N ILE A 11 -7.74 -4.06 9.65
CA ILE A 11 -6.29 -4.08 9.65
C ILE A 11 -5.75 -3.57 8.31
N GLY A 12 -6.36 -3.94 7.19
CA GLY A 12 -6.03 -3.41 5.86
C GLY A 12 -6.17 -1.89 5.80
N ASP A 13 -7.27 -1.35 6.30
CA ASP A 13 -7.51 0.11 6.35
C ASP A 13 -6.45 0.84 7.20
N LEU A 14 -6.07 0.25 8.34
CA LEU A 14 -5.01 0.80 9.20
C LEU A 14 -3.64 0.77 8.51
N ILE A 15 -3.29 -0.37 7.89
CA ILE A 15 -2.04 -0.53 7.14
C ILE A 15 -1.97 0.48 6.00
N GLN A 16 -3.06 0.63 5.24
CA GLN A 16 -3.11 1.58 4.12
C GLN A 16 -2.83 3.00 4.59
N ARG A 17 -3.48 3.43 5.68
CA ARG A 17 -3.32 4.80 6.20
C ARG A 17 -1.91 5.04 6.74
N GLU A 18 -1.38 4.10 7.51
CA GLU A 18 -0.06 4.24 8.11
C GLU A 18 1.04 4.20 7.06
N LEU A 19 0.97 3.27 6.10
CA LEU A 19 1.93 3.21 4.99
C LEU A 19 1.86 4.47 4.13
N SER A 20 0.66 5.01 3.88
CA SER A 20 0.52 6.25 3.09
C SER A 20 1.19 7.43 3.78
N ASP A 21 1.03 7.57 5.10
CA ASP A 21 1.66 8.66 5.87
C ASP A 21 3.18 8.45 5.98
N LEU A 22 3.62 7.21 6.20
CA LEU A 22 5.04 6.84 6.25
C LEU A 22 5.75 7.16 4.93
N LEU A 23 5.17 6.69 3.81
CA LEU A 23 5.71 6.93 2.48
C LEU A 23 5.75 8.42 2.15
N TYR A 24 4.73 9.19 2.52
CA TYR A 24 4.71 10.62 2.27
C TYR A 24 5.81 11.37 3.06
N ARG A 25 6.15 10.90 4.26
CA ARG A 25 7.16 11.54 5.12
C ARG A 25 8.58 11.13 4.76
N GLU A 26 8.83 9.85 4.54
CA GLU A 26 10.18 9.30 4.38
C GLU A 26 10.60 9.14 2.93
N LEU A 27 9.67 8.94 1.99
CA LEU A 27 10.00 8.78 0.58
C LEU A 27 10.15 10.15 -0.11
N ARG A 28 11.25 10.83 0.20
CA ARG A 28 11.75 11.99 -0.58
C ARG A 28 12.83 11.56 -1.56
N ASP A 29 12.53 10.57 -2.40
CA ASP A 29 13.45 10.22 -3.48
C ASP A 29 13.02 10.94 -4.77
N PRO A 30 13.83 11.87 -5.33
CA PRO A 30 13.48 12.59 -6.55
C PRO A 30 13.32 11.70 -7.79
N ARG A 31 13.71 10.41 -7.73
CA ARG A 31 13.54 9.43 -8.82
C ARG A 31 12.23 8.67 -8.75
N VAL A 32 11.64 8.61 -7.57
CA VAL A 32 10.35 7.97 -7.32
C VAL A 32 9.37 9.13 -7.19
N GLY A 33 8.61 9.41 -8.25
CA GLY A 33 7.59 10.45 -8.20
C GLY A 33 6.57 10.19 -7.09
N MET A 34 5.53 11.02 -7.03
CA MET A 34 4.48 10.83 -6.02
C MET A 34 3.90 9.41 -6.07
N LEU A 35 4.07 8.67 -4.97
CA LEU A 35 3.63 7.29 -4.81
C LEU A 35 2.39 7.23 -3.93
N THR A 36 1.32 6.63 -4.44
CA THR A 36 0.00 6.56 -3.78
C THR A 36 -0.42 5.11 -3.62
N ILE A 37 -0.79 4.70 -2.40
CA ILE A 37 -1.34 3.36 -2.15
C ILE A 37 -2.83 3.36 -2.51
N THR A 38 -3.22 2.50 -3.45
CA THR A 38 -4.61 2.38 -3.91
C THR A 38 -5.40 1.33 -3.13
N SER A 39 -4.78 0.22 -2.74
CA SER A 39 -5.48 -0.85 -2.00
C SER A 39 -4.51 -1.73 -1.22
N VAL A 40 -5.00 -2.34 -0.15
CA VAL A 40 -4.27 -3.34 0.65
C VAL A 40 -5.19 -4.53 0.89
N ASP A 41 -4.79 -5.70 0.39
CA ASP A 41 -5.46 -6.97 0.68
C ASP A 41 -4.68 -7.72 1.76
N VAL A 42 -5.35 -8.06 2.86
CA VAL A 42 -4.73 -8.72 4.00
C VAL A 42 -5.29 -10.13 4.10
N SER A 43 -4.38 -11.08 4.17
CA SER A 43 -4.70 -12.50 4.33
C SER A 43 -5.49 -12.72 5.62
N PRO A 44 -6.42 -13.69 5.67
CA PRO A 44 -7.27 -13.92 6.84
C PRO A 44 -6.50 -14.37 8.09
N ASP A 45 -5.27 -14.87 7.91
CA ASP A 45 -4.32 -15.20 8.98
C ASP A 45 -3.43 -14.02 9.40
N MET A 46 -3.55 -12.87 8.73
CA MET A 46 -2.78 -11.63 8.95
C MET A 46 -1.26 -11.78 8.74
N SER A 47 -0.80 -12.89 8.16
CA SER A 47 0.63 -13.15 7.93
C SER A 47 1.17 -12.42 6.70
N HIS A 48 0.31 -12.20 5.70
CA HIS A 48 0.69 -11.59 4.43
C HIS A 48 -0.28 -10.48 4.04
N ALA A 49 0.27 -9.38 3.52
CA ALA A 49 -0.48 -8.26 2.96
C ALA A 49 0.03 -7.94 1.54
N LEU A 50 -0.90 -7.86 0.59
CA LEU A 50 -0.66 -7.42 -0.78
C LEU A 50 -0.99 -5.93 -0.88
N VAL A 51 0.02 -5.11 -1.17
CA VAL A 51 -0.12 -3.65 -1.26
C VAL A 51 -0.05 -3.23 -2.73
N TYR A 52 -1.10 -2.59 -3.20
CA TYR A 52 -1.19 -2.02 -4.54
C TYR A 52 -0.89 -0.52 -4.47
N PHE A 53 0.04 -0.07 -5.31
CA PHE A 53 0.42 1.33 -5.39
C PHE A 53 0.49 1.81 -6.84
N THR A 54 0.45 3.12 -7.00
CA THR A 54 0.63 3.80 -8.28
C THR A 54 1.67 4.90 -8.11
N CYS A 55 2.55 5.04 -9.09
CA CYS A 55 3.52 6.12 -9.16
C CYS A 55 3.14 7.04 -10.32
N LEU A 56 3.12 8.36 -10.07
CA LEU A 56 2.79 9.34 -11.10
C LEU A 56 3.89 9.47 -12.17
N ASP A 57 5.12 9.07 -11.86
CA ASP A 57 6.23 9.07 -12.82
C ASP A 57 6.38 7.67 -13.46
N ALA A 58 5.64 7.46 -14.54
CA ALA A 58 5.56 6.19 -15.26
C ALA A 58 6.86 5.82 -16.02
N GLY A 59 7.88 6.69 -16.02
CA GLY A 59 9.17 6.44 -16.69
C GLY A 59 10.07 5.42 -15.98
N GLN A 60 9.83 5.13 -14.70
CA GLN A 60 10.72 4.32 -13.85
C GLN A 60 9.99 3.20 -13.09
N ALA A 61 8.71 2.93 -13.38
CA ALA A 61 7.91 1.93 -12.68
C ALA A 61 8.36 0.47 -12.92
N GLY A 62 9.28 0.23 -13.88
CA GLY A 62 9.80 -1.10 -14.20
C GLY A 62 10.84 -1.65 -13.22
N ALA A 63 11.37 -0.86 -12.29
CA ALA A 63 12.53 -1.25 -11.47
C ALA A 63 12.21 -1.77 -10.06
N ALA A 64 10.99 -1.56 -9.53
CA ALA A 64 10.67 -1.90 -8.13
C ALA A 64 10.02 -3.28 -7.93
N ALA A 65 9.76 -4.04 -9.02
CA ALA A 65 9.06 -5.33 -8.96
C ALA A 65 9.99 -6.56 -8.91
N GLN A 66 11.31 -6.38 -8.89
CA GLN A 66 12.27 -7.50 -8.80
C GLN A 66 13.39 -7.18 -7.80
N GLY A 67 13.29 -7.78 -6.63
CA GLY A 67 14.30 -7.85 -5.58
C GLY A 67 14.02 -9.07 -4.73
#